data_AF-A0A2D4Q5Z4-F1
#
_entry.id   AF-A0A2D4Q5Z4-F1
#
_cell.length_a   1.000
_cell.length_b   1.000
_cell.length_c   1.000
_cell.angle_alpha   90.00
_cell.angle_beta   90.00
_cell.angle_gamma   90.00
#
_symmetry.space_group_name_H-M   'P 1'
#
loop_
_entity.id
_entity.type
_entity.pdbx_description
1 polymer ?
#
loop_
_entity_poly.entity_id
_entity_poly.type
_entity_poly.pdbx_seq_one_letter_code
_entity_poly.pdbx_strand_id
1 'polypeptide(L)'
;ADATFNAVKFSTQAMESQVTARRLLWLRHWQADIKNKWKLASAPISGNKLFGPALDPLLIETRSKRKILPSLLRRQDNRSFQSPRRDSFRIFPQTSFPPRIHRQATY
;
A
#
# COMPACT_ATOMS: atom_id res chain seq x y z
N ALA A 1 20.84 -14.75 27.93
CA ALA A 1 20.28 -14.23 26.67
C ALA A 1 20.72 -12.78 26.52
N ASP A 2 21.38 -12.42 25.43
CA ASP A 2 21.80 -11.03 25.19
C ASP A 2 20.59 -10.19 24.79
N ALA A 3 19.92 -9.60 25.79
CA ALA A 3 18.76 -8.73 25.61
C ALA A 3 19.07 -7.56 24.65
N THR A 4 20.30 -7.04 24.69
CA THR A 4 20.79 -5.99 23.77
C THR A 4 20.79 -6.45 22.32
N PHE A 5 21.25 -7.66 22.02
CA PHE A 5 21.28 -8.19 20.66
C PHE A 5 19.86 -8.33 20.08
N ASN A 6 18.94 -8.86 20.88
CA ASN A 6 17.53 -8.98 20.48
C ASN A 6 16.89 -7.61 20.29
N ALA A 7 17.15 -6.66 21.20
CA ALA A 7 16.65 -5.29 21.08
C ALA A 7 17.11 -4.62 19.78
N VAL A 8 18.40 -4.76 19.43
CA VAL A 8 18.94 -4.23 18.16
C VAL A 8 18.24 -4.90 16.98
N LYS A 9 18.16 -6.23 16.94
CA LYS A 9 17.52 -6.98 15.86
C LYS A 9 16.05 -6.56 15.62
N PHE A 10 15.28 -6.42 16.69
CA PHE A 10 13.88 -5.98 16.56
C PHE A 10 13.78 -4.51 16.14
N SER A 11 14.67 -3.65 16.63
CA SER A 11 14.71 -2.24 16.22
C SER A 11 15.04 -2.09 14.73
N THR A 12 16.01 -2.86 14.20
CA THR A 12 16.36 -2.85 12.79
C THR A 12 15.20 -3.34 11.93
N GLN A 13 14.54 -4.43 12.32
CA GLN A 13 13.39 -4.95 11.60
C GLN A 13 12.19 -3.98 11.61
N ALA A 14 11.96 -3.28 12.73
CA ALA A 14 10.95 -2.25 12.83
C ALA A 14 11.26 -1.07 11.88
N MET A 15 12.53 -0.66 11.79
CA MET A 15 12.97 0.37 10.85
C MET A 15 12.81 -0.06 9.40
N GLU A 16 13.17 -1.30 9.05
CA GLU A 16 12.96 -1.87 7.70
C GLU A 16 11.48 -1.87 7.31
N SER A 17 10.61 -2.28 8.23
CA SER A 17 9.15 -2.28 8.05
C SER A 17 8.63 -0.87 7.82
N GLN A 18 9.11 0.11 8.59
CA GLN A 18 8.73 1.51 8.46
C GLN A 18 9.17 2.09 7.09
N VAL A 19 10.39 1.79 6.65
CA VAL A 19 10.91 2.24 5.35
C VAL A 19 10.09 1.63 4.21
N THR A 20 9.77 0.34 4.30
CA THR A 20 8.96 -0.37 3.30
C THR A 20 7.56 0.27 3.19
N ALA A 21 6.90 0.54 4.31
CA ALA A 21 5.59 1.20 4.33
C ALA A 21 5.65 2.61 3.70
N ARG A 22 6.67 3.41 4.03
CA ARG A 22 6.87 4.74 3.43
C ARG A 22 7.10 4.66 1.93
N ARG A 23 7.89 3.70 1.45
CA ARG A 23 8.13 3.50 0.01
C ARG A 23 6.84 3.17 -0.73
N LEU A 24 6.03 2.26 -0.21
CA LEU A 24 4.74 1.90 -0.81
C LEU A 24 3.77 3.07 -0.83
N LEU A 25 3.74 3.89 0.23
CA LEU A 25 2.91 5.08 0.28
C LEU A 25 3.32 6.07 -0.81
N TRP A 26 4.59 6.44 -0.89
CA TRP A 26 5.09 7.34 -1.94
C TRP A 26 4.85 6.80 -3.35
N LEU A 27 5.10 5.51 -3.56
CA LEU A 27 4.88 4.85 -4.85
C LEU A 27 3.39 4.79 -5.21
N ARG A 28 2.46 4.74 -4.26
CA ARG A 28 1.02 4.63 -4.54
C ARG A 28 0.53 5.71 -5.49
N HIS A 29 0.95 6.96 -5.28
CA HIS A 29 0.52 8.12 -6.07
C HIS A 29 1.45 8.38 -7.27
N TRP A 30 2.63 7.77 -7.27
CA TRP A 30 3.62 7.99 -8.31
C TRP A 30 3.22 7.25 -9.61
N GLN A 31 3.05 8.02 -10.68
CA GLN A 31 2.78 7.51 -12.02
C GLN A 31 4.08 6.98 -12.64
N ALA A 32 4.27 5.66 -12.57
CA ALA A 32 5.41 4.95 -13.15
C ALA A 32 4.98 3.53 -13.50
N ASP A 33 5.75 2.85 -14.37
CA ASP A 33 5.53 1.43 -14.64
C ASP A 33 5.55 0.60 -13.34
N ILE A 34 4.58 -0.30 -13.20
CA ILE A 34 4.42 -1.19 -12.05
C ILE A 34 5.71 -1.99 -11.82
N LYS A 35 6.39 -2.45 -12.89
CA LYS A 35 7.67 -3.16 -12.77
C LYS A 35 8.75 -2.32 -12.08
N ASN A 36 8.86 -1.04 -12.47
CA ASN A 36 9.82 -0.11 -11.88
C ASN A 36 9.43 0.26 -10.44
N LYS A 37 8.13 0.37 -10.13
CA LYS A 37 7.65 0.62 -8.78
C LYS A 37 8.00 -0.52 -7.83
N TRP A 38 7.81 -1.77 -8.26
CA TRP A 38 8.20 -2.93 -7.45
C TRP A 38 9.71 -3.00 -7.22
N LYS A 39 10.51 -2.72 -8.26
CA LYS A 39 11.97 -2.64 -8.15
C LYS A 39 12.43 -1.56 -7.15
N LEU A 40 11.72 -0.44 -7.08
CA LEU A 40 11.99 0.64 -6.10
C LEU A 40 11.55 0.27 -4.68
N ALA A 41 10.42 -0.43 -4.53
CA ALA A 41 9.93 -0.84 -3.23
C ALA A 41 10.89 -1.84 -2.55
N SER A 42 11.43 -2.80 -3.32
CA SER A 42 12.31 -3.86 -2.83
C SER A 42 13.80 -3.52 -2.79
N ALA A 43 14.20 -2.32 -3.23
CA ALA A 43 15.61 -1.93 -3.27
C ALA A 43 16.27 -1.97 -1.88
N PRO A 44 17.55 -2.31 -1.74
CA PRO A 44 18.25 -2.20 -0.46
C PRO A 44 18.13 -0.79 0.15
N ILE A 45 18.11 -0.70 1.48
CA ILE A 45 18.11 0.60 2.16
C ILE A 45 19.50 1.20 2.02
N SER A 46 19.59 2.35 1.36
CA SER A 46 20.86 3.04 1.10
C SER A 46 20.86 4.39 1.82
N GLY A 47 21.30 4.36 3.08
CA GLY A 47 21.50 5.54 3.91
C GLY A 47 20.23 6.36 4.18
N ASN A 48 20.36 7.69 4.08
CA ASN A 48 19.31 8.65 4.44
C ASN A 48 18.23 8.86 3.36
N LYS A 49 18.42 8.32 2.15
CA LYS A 49 17.48 8.48 1.03
C LYS A 49 16.49 7.32 1.01
N LEU A 50 15.20 7.64 0.83
CA LEU A 50 14.12 6.63 0.84
C LEU A 50 14.31 5.55 -0.24
N PHE A 51 14.70 5.93 -1.46
CA PHE A 51 14.95 5.01 -2.57
C PHE A 51 16.44 4.87 -2.94
N GLY A 52 17.28 5.82 -2.50
CA GLY A 52 18.72 5.77 -2.71
C GLY A 52 19.15 5.75 -4.19
N PRO A 53 20.34 5.19 -4.48
CA PRO A 53 20.91 5.10 -5.83
C PRO A 53 20.08 4.23 -6.79
N ALA A 54 19.20 3.36 -6.26
CA ALA A 54 18.32 2.52 -7.08
C ALA A 54 17.30 3.35 -7.88
N LEU A 55 17.06 4.60 -7.48
CA LEU A 55 16.18 5.52 -8.18
C LEU A 55 16.83 6.17 -9.41
N ASP A 56 18.11 6.52 -9.31
CA ASP A 56 18.84 7.25 -10.36
C ASP A 56 18.78 6.60 -11.76
N PRO A 57 18.95 5.27 -11.94
CA PRO A 57 18.88 4.66 -13.27
C PRO A 57 17.46 4.59 -13.84
N LEU A 58 16.44 4.82 -13.02
CA LEU A 58 15.04 4.81 -13.45
C LEU A 58 14.53 6.21 -13.82
N LEU A 59 15.25 7.25 -13.41
CA LEU A 59 14.94 8.64 -13.72
C LEU A 59 15.50 8.97 -15.11
N ILE A 60 14.60 9.04 -16.11
CA ILE A 60 14.94 9.57 -17.41
C ILE A 60 14.87 11.09 -17.32
N GLU A 61 15.96 11.76 -17.68
CA GLU A 61 15.96 13.21 -17.84
C GLU A 61 15.16 13.55 -19.11
N THR A 62 13.97 14.11 -18.91
CA THR A 62 13.17 14.60 -20.03
C THR A 62 13.78 15.86 -20.61
N ARG A 63 13.43 16.18 -21.88
CA ARG A 63 13.79 17.44 -22.56
C ARG A 63 13.48 18.70 -21.75
N SER A 64 12.58 18.61 -20.77
CA SER A 64 12.23 19.68 -19.82
C SER A 64 13.13 19.73 -18.56
N LYS A 65 14.28 19.03 -18.54
CA LYS A 65 15.20 18.88 -17.41
C LYS A 65 14.55 18.30 -16.15
N ARG A 66 13.41 17.62 -16.30
CA ARG A 66 12.71 16.97 -15.19
C ARG A 66 13.09 15.50 -15.15
N LYS A 67 13.50 15.03 -13.97
CA LYS A 67 13.74 13.61 -13.70
C LYS A 67 12.40 12.92 -13.51
N ILE A 68 11.91 12.23 -14.55
CA ILE A 68 10.66 11.46 -14.46
C ILE A 68 10.95 9.99 -14.76
N LEU A 69 10.20 9.09 -14.11
CA LEU A 69 10.19 7.70 -14.53
C LEU A 69 9.40 7.57 -15.84
N PRO A 70 9.83 6.70 -16.76
CA PRO A 70 9.02 6.37 -17.94
C PRO A 70 7.69 5.76 -17.47
N SER A 71 6.61 6.51 -17.65
CA SER A 71 5.25 6.00 -17.54
C SER A 71 4.79 5.51 -18.91
N LEU A 72 4.48 4.23 -19.04
CA LEU A 72 3.94 3.67 -20.30
C LEU A 72 2.55 4.21 -20.65
N LEU A 73 1.85 4.81 -19.68
CA LEU A 73 0.55 5.45 -19.92
C LEU A 73 0.72 6.95 -20.17
N ARG A 74 0.61 7.32 -21.44
CA ARG A 74 0.40 8.68 -21.94
C ARG A 74 -0.88 9.37 -21.40
N ARG A 75 -1.70 8.76 -20.55
CA ARG A 75 -3.01 9.34 -20.16
C ARG A 75 -3.64 8.59 -18.98
N GLN A 76 -3.66 9.19 -17.79
CA GLN A 76 -4.68 8.86 -16.78
C GLN A 76 -5.02 10.12 -15.98
N ASP A 77 -5.34 11.20 -16.69
CA ASP A 77 -6.13 12.27 -16.10
C ASP A 77 -7.51 11.68 -15.75
N ASN A 78 -8.04 11.98 -14.56
CA ASN A 78 -9.43 11.74 -14.10
C ASN A 78 -9.87 10.42 -13.44
N ARG A 79 -9.00 9.60 -12.82
CA ARG A 79 -9.52 8.68 -11.78
C ARG A 79 -9.35 9.28 -10.40
N SER A 80 -10.39 10.01 -9.96
CA SER A 80 -10.62 10.33 -8.55
C SER A 80 -10.53 9.03 -7.75
N PHE A 81 -9.44 8.87 -7.01
CA PHE A 81 -9.21 7.69 -6.19
C PHE A 81 -10.28 7.67 -5.10
N GLN A 82 -11.27 6.79 -5.24
CA GLN A 82 -12.11 6.44 -4.13
C GLN A 82 -11.20 5.81 -3.08
N SER A 83 -11.14 6.42 -1.88
CA SER A 83 -10.59 5.75 -0.70
C SER A 83 -11.23 4.35 -0.62
N PRO A 84 -10.50 3.28 -0.27
CA PRO A 84 -11.16 2.05 0.11
C PRO A 84 -12.09 2.43 1.26
N ARG A 85 -13.41 2.50 0.99
CA ARG A 85 -14.41 2.68 2.02
C ARG A 85 -14.21 1.47 2.90
N ARG A 86 -13.68 1.76 4.09
CA ARG A 86 -13.46 0.83 5.20
C ARG A 86 -14.71 -0.03 5.27
N ASP A 87 -14.61 -1.26 4.75
CA ASP A 87 -15.70 -2.20 4.81
C ASP A 87 -15.93 -2.43 6.29
N SER A 88 -17.00 -1.83 6.77
CA SER A 88 -17.27 -1.71 8.18
C SER A 88 -17.70 -3.09 8.59
N PHE A 89 -16.85 -3.78 9.36
CA PHE A 89 -17.08 -5.08 9.97
C PHE A 89 -18.58 -5.32 10.21
N ARG A 90 -19.27 -5.93 9.24
CA ARG A 90 -20.60 -6.46 9.47
C ARG A 90 -20.37 -7.79 10.17
N ILE A 91 -20.19 -7.68 11.48
CA ILE A 91 -20.42 -8.76 12.42
C ILE A 91 -21.83 -9.26 12.11
N PHE A 92 -21.93 -10.46 11.55
CA PHE A 92 -23.14 -11.24 11.62
C PHE A 92 -23.31 -11.71 13.08
N PRO A 93 -24.47 -11.51 13.70
CA PRO A 93 -24.99 -12.49 14.63
C PRO A 93 -26.10 -13.27 13.92
N GLN A 94 -25.85 -14.56 13.70
CA GLN A 94 -26.95 -15.52 13.64
C GLN A 94 -27.70 -15.47 14.96
N THR A 95 -28.97 -15.07 14.94
CA THR A 95 -29.93 -15.47 15.97
C THR A 95 -31.17 -16.03 15.29
N SER A 96 -31.19 -17.36 15.22
CA SER A 96 -32.34 -18.26 15.12
C SER A 96 -33.62 -17.66 15.72
N PHE A 97 -34.68 -17.46 14.92
CA PHE A 97 -36.09 -17.80 15.24
C PHE A 97 -36.94 -17.75 13.96
N PRO A 98 -37.78 -18.76 13.64
CA PRO A 98 -38.74 -18.66 12.54
C PRO A 98 -39.96 -17.79 12.94
N PRO A 99 -40.58 -17.05 11.99
CA PRO A 99 -41.77 -16.26 12.27
C PRO A 99 -42.97 -17.18 12.56
N ARG A 100 -43.60 -16.95 13.71
CA ARG A 100 -44.83 -17.61 14.17
C ARG A 100 -45.98 -17.26 13.21
N ILE A 101 -46.40 -18.23 12.40
CA ILE A 101 -47.58 -18.13 11.53
C ILE A 101 -48.83 -18.01 12.41
N HIS A 102 -49.50 -16.87 12.36
CA HIS A 102 -50.81 -16.69 12.96
C HIS A 102 -51.84 -17.30 12.02
N ARG A 103 -52.35 -18.50 12.35
CA ARG A 103 -53.56 -19.03 11.72
C ARG A 103 -54.74 -18.16 12.17
N GLN A 104 -55.40 -17.50 11.22
CA GLN A 104 -56.75 -16.99 11.40
C GLN A 104 -57.72 -18.13 11.11
N ALA A 105 -58.65 -18.38 12.04
CA ALA A 105 -59.77 -19.29 11.83
C ALA A 105 -60.89 -18.52 11.13
N THR A 106 -61.31 -18.99 9.96
CA THR A 106 -62.57 -18.60 9.34
C THR A 106 -63.72 -19.43 9.92
N TYR A 107 -64.84 -18.75 10.17
CA TYR A 107 -66.11 -19.25 10.69
C TYR A 107 -66.71 -20.39 9.87
#